data_AF-A0AAD8AEW1-F1
#
_entry.id   AF-A0AAD8AEW1-F1
#
_cell.length_a   1.000
_cell.length_b   1.000
_cell.length_c   1.000
_cell.angle_alpha   90.00
_cell.angle_beta   90.00
_cell.angle_gamma   90.00
#
_symmetry.space_group_name_H-M   'P 1'
#
loop_
_entity.id
_entity.type
_entity.pdbx_description
1 polymer ?
#
loop_
_entity_poly.entity_id
_entity_poly.type
_entity_poly.pdbx_seq_one_letter_code
_entity_poly.pdbx_strand_id
1 'polypeptide(L)'
;MADRCDKEYGEIIKNICECAPNLENPTEQGLVKQWMNKLNRENYSDEARWNRNEYARYLEYNVNNNNLHYPFVCTPPKEKLQPLEDVLEKKSPGRRSKWPIPCSERKKEAKSMGKSQSLSSSTASIRIYGEKQKKDEDDAVDCNRMLLRRITAELGSHMSLPQFVGLVSPYTCDRGSILRKVMGEEQVTFRNFVERTFATRTEDVGQLLARDQCALKNQLETWRQIMVNKQAQCEASLKEIVPDFDWEQYNNNPKYIKDLFIVKKEPTCKKQDENFKEWRQYMLHKIGFMREKLKEVIRQNEEMNQHLSDLRREHQERQTENTLNQQMLYERNHSLTQNIRDLRRRRDFNQQKIDALFQQIEACKCRTFDESENDM
;
A
#
# COMPACT_ATOMS: atom_id res chain seq x y z
N MET A 1 12.53 -2.04 31.11
CA MET A 1 11.56 -2.29 30.02
C MET A 1 10.13 -2.30 30.53
N ALA A 2 9.88 -2.94 31.68
CA ALA A 2 8.61 -2.90 32.43
C ALA A 2 7.92 -1.52 32.45
N ASP A 3 8.57 -0.48 32.97
CA ASP A 3 7.97 0.86 33.12
C ASP A 3 7.51 1.49 31.79
N ARG A 4 8.24 1.22 30.70
CA ARG A 4 7.87 1.71 29.36
C ARG A 4 6.59 1.03 28.87
N CYS A 5 6.47 -0.28 29.08
CA CYS A 5 5.29 -1.05 28.67
C CYS A 5 4.05 -0.62 29.46
N ASP A 6 4.18 -0.34 30.75
CA ASP A 6 3.06 0.10 31.58
C ASP A 6 2.63 1.53 31.27
N LYS A 7 3.59 2.43 30.97
CA LYS A 7 3.26 3.78 30.53
C LYS A 7 2.48 3.76 29.21
N GLU A 8 2.96 3.00 28.23
CA GLU A 8 2.29 2.85 26.94
C GLU A 8 0.89 2.25 27.09
N TYR A 9 0.74 1.22 27.92
CA TYR A 9 -0.55 0.63 28.23
C TYR A 9 -1.53 1.64 28.83
N GLY A 10 -1.06 2.50 29.74
CA GLY A 10 -1.87 3.56 30.34
C GLY A 10 -2.41 4.55 29.31
N GLU A 11 -1.60 4.92 28.31
CA GLU A 11 -2.02 5.80 27.21
C GLU A 11 -3.08 5.12 26.32
N ILE A 12 -2.88 3.85 25.96
CA ILE A 12 -3.82 3.09 25.13
C ILE A 12 -5.17 2.92 25.84
N ILE A 13 -5.17 2.55 27.13
CA ILE A 13 -6.42 2.36 27.89
C ILE A 13 -7.18 3.67 28.04
N LYS A 14 -6.47 4.79 28.21
CA LYS A 14 -7.10 6.12 28.24
C LYS A 14 -7.86 6.39 26.93
N ASN A 15 -7.21 6.15 25.79
CA ASN A 15 -7.84 6.33 24.47
C ASN A 15 -9.06 5.41 24.28
N ILE A 16 -8.95 4.12 24.66
CA ILE A 16 -10.08 3.20 24.59
C ILE A 16 -11.25 3.70 25.44
N CYS A 17 -11.00 4.19 26.66
CA CYS A 17 -12.05 4.74 27.53
C CYS A 17 -12.74 5.96 26.95
N GLU A 18 -12.03 6.81 26.21
CA GLU A 18 -12.57 7.99 25.53
C GLU A 18 -13.42 7.60 24.31
N CYS A 19 -13.02 6.58 23.55
CA CYS A 19 -13.69 6.18 22.31
C CYS A 19 -14.79 5.11 22.50
N ALA A 20 -14.70 4.24 23.51
CA ALA A 20 -15.65 3.15 23.70
C ALA A 20 -17.12 3.58 23.87
N PRO A 21 -17.45 4.72 24.52
CA PRO A 21 -18.84 5.20 24.60
C PRO A 21 -19.45 5.58 23.25
N ASN A 22 -18.62 5.84 22.22
CA ASN A 22 -19.07 6.26 20.89
C ASN A 22 -19.42 5.06 19.98
N LEU A 23 -19.23 3.82 20.44
CA LEU A 23 -19.64 2.64 19.68
C LEU A 23 -21.16 2.60 19.51
N GLU A 24 -21.65 2.38 18.30
CA GLU A 24 -23.09 2.38 18.00
C GLU A 24 -23.85 1.25 18.72
N ASN A 25 -23.18 0.12 18.95
CA ASN A 25 -23.79 -1.07 19.51
C ASN A 25 -23.56 -1.19 21.04
N PRO A 26 -24.61 -1.11 21.88
CA PRO A 26 -24.48 -1.25 23.33
C PRO A 26 -23.89 -2.59 23.78
N THR A 27 -24.09 -3.64 22.99
CA THR A 27 -23.53 -4.98 23.26
C THR A 27 -22.01 -4.97 23.12
N GLU A 28 -21.50 -4.30 22.09
CA GLU A 28 -20.06 -4.14 21.85
C GLU A 28 -19.43 -3.29 22.95
N GLN A 29 -20.09 -2.20 23.38
CA GLN A 29 -19.64 -1.44 24.55
C GLN A 29 -19.49 -2.33 25.80
N GLY A 30 -20.44 -3.25 26.01
CA GLY A 30 -20.39 -4.24 27.09
C GLY A 30 -19.19 -5.20 26.96
N LEU A 31 -18.89 -5.67 25.74
CA LEU A 31 -17.75 -6.55 25.47
C LEU A 31 -16.41 -5.83 25.66
N VAL A 32 -16.28 -4.58 25.19
CA VAL A 32 -15.08 -3.76 25.39
C VAL A 32 -14.81 -3.57 26.88
N LYS A 33 -15.84 -3.28 27.70
CA LYS A 33 -15.70 -3.22 29.16
C LYS A 33 -15.20 -4.53 29.78
N GLN A 34 -15.68 -5.67 29.31
CA GLN A 34 -15.22 -6.98 29.79
C GLN A 34 -13.74 -7.23 29.44
N TRP A 35 -13.34 -6.91 28.21
CA TRP A 35 -11.94 -7.03 27.77
C TRP A 35 -11.01 -6.07 28.51
N MET A 36 -11.41 -4.81 28.72
CA MET A 36 -10.63 -3.88 29.54
C MET A 36 -10.44 -4.40 30.97
N ASN A 37 -11.50 -4.96 31.58
CA ASN A 37 -11.40 -5.58 32.90
C ASN A 37 -10.46 -6.79 32.91
N LYS A 38 -10.43 -7.60 31.84
CA LYS A 38 -9.50 -8.72 31.70
C LYS A 38 -8.05 -8.24 31.59
N LEU A 39 -7.79 -7.26 30.73
CA LEU A 39 -6.46 -6.69 30.50
C LEU A 39 -5.89 -6.00 31.76
N ASN A 40 -6.75 -5.39 32.58
CA ASN A 40 -6.35 -4.77 33.85
C ASN A 40 -6.08 -5.76 34.99
N ARG A 41 -6.54 -7.01 34.88
CA ARG A 41 -6.41 -8.03 35.95
C ARG A 41 -5.15 -8.89 35.83
N GLU A 42 -4.51 -8.95 34.67
CA GLU A 42 -3.41 -9.90 34.45
C GLU A 42 -2.04 -9.41 34.96
N ASN A 43 -1.31 -10.35 35.56
CA ASN A 43 -0.16 -10.15 36.45
C ASN A 43 1.19 -9.88 35.74
N TYR A 44 2.10 -9.31 36.54
CA TYR A 44 3.38 -8.63 36.29
C TYR A 44 4.51 -9.31 35.49
N SER A 45 4.36 -10.51 34.92
CA SER A 45 5.44 -11.10 34.11
C SER A 45 5.64 -10.32 32.81
N ASP A 46 6.89 -10.14 32.36
CA ASP A 46 7.21 -9.33 31.18
C ASP A 46 6.48 -9.82 29.91
N GLU A 47 6.36 -11.15 29.72
CA GLU A 47 5.63 -11.74 28.60
C GLU A 47 4.12 -11.45 28.65
N ALA A 48 3.51 -11.54 29.84
CA ALA A 48 2.11 -11.18 30.02
C ALA A 48 1.86 -9.69 29.79
N ARG A 49 2.78 -8.80 30.20
CA ARG A 49 2.69 -7.36 29.90
C ARG A 49 2.76 -7.09 28.40
N TRP A 50 3.65 -7.80 27.69
CA TRP A 50 3.74 -7.71 26.24
C TRP A 50 2.44 -8.13 25.56
N ASN A 51 1.91 -9.31 25.90
CA ASN A 51 0.65 -9.80 25.34
C ASN A 51 -0.50 -8.86 25.67
N ARG A 52 -0.61 -8.38 26.92
CA ARG A 52 -1.60 -7.38 27.32
C ARG A 52 -1.55 -6.13 26.41
N ASN A 53 -0.36 -5.60 26.16
CA ASN A 53 -0.20 -4.41 25.31
C ASN A 53 -0.58 -4.67 23.86
N GLU A 54 -0.25 -5.83 23.30
CA GLU A 54 -0.67 -6.21 21.93
C GLU A 54 -2.20 -6.28 21.81
N TYR A 55 -2.88 -6.91 22.76
CA TYR A 55 -4.34 -6.93 22.78
C TYR A 55 -4.92 -5.52 22.97
N ALA A 56 -4.31 -4.68 23.80
CA ALA A 56 -4.77 -3.31 24.03
C ALA A 56 -4.66 -2.46 22.77
N ARG A 57 -3.49 -2.47 22.07
CA ARG A 57 -3.31 -1.77 20.79
C ARG A 57 -4.32 -2.25 19.75
N TYR A 58 -4.54 -3.56 19.71
CA TYR A 58 -5.49 -4.14 18.77
C TYR A 58 -6.93 -3.72 19.11
N LEU A 59 -7.31 -3.70 20.38
CA LEU A 59 -8.62 -3.24 20.83
C LEU A 59 -8.83 -1.76 20.52
N GLU A 60 -7.84 -0.91 20.80
CA GLU A 60 -7.86 0.52 20.44
C GLU A 60 -8.11 0.74 18.95
N TYR A 61 -7.40 0.00 18.09
CA TYR A 61 -7.63 0.05 16.65
C TYR A 61 -9.08 -0.28 16.27
N ASN A 62 -9.68 -1.32 16.87
CA ASN A 62 -11.06 -1.71 16.57
C ASN A 62 -12.08 -0.67 17.05
N VAL A 63 -11.87 -0.12 18.26
CA VAL A 63 -12.76 0.88 18.85
C VAL A 63 -12.70 2.19 18.06
N ASN A 64 -11.50 2.65 17.65
CA ASN A 64 -11.33 3.86 16.86
C ASN A 64 -11.98 3.78 15.47
N ASN A 65 -12.12 2.56 14.91
CA ASN A 65 -12.77 2.33 13.63
C ASN A 65 -14.27 1.98 13.75
N ASN A 66 -14.85 2.06 14.94
CA ASN A 66 -16.25 1.72 15.23
C ASN A 66 -16.64 0.32 14.69
N ASN A 67 -15.73 -0.64 14.77
CA ASN A 67 -15.93 -2.00 14.24
C ASN A 67 -15.13 -3.01 15.06
N LEU A 68 -15.81 -3.73 15.94
CA LEU A 68 -15.20 -4.76 16.76
C LEU A 68 -14.95 -6.04 15.93
N HIS A 69 -13.70 -6.44 15.79
CA HIS A 69 -13.32 -7.73 15.22
C HIS A 69 -12.96 -8.77 16.30
N TYR A 70 -12.82 -10.02 15.87
CA TYR A 70 -12.34 -11.11 16.72
C TYR A 70 -10.90 -10.82 17.21
N PRO A 71 -10.57 -11.04 18.50
CA PRO A 71 -11.34 -11.80 19.50
C PRO A 71 -12.36 -11.01 20.30
N PHE A 72 -12.49 -9.70 20.07
CA PHE A 72 -13.27 -8.80 20.92
C PHE A 72 -14.80 -8.91 20.75
N VAL A 73 -15.25 -9.52 19.65
CA VAL A 73 -16.67 -9.91 19.47
C VAL A 73 -17.13 -11.05 20.39
N CYS A 74 -16.20 -11.66 21.13
CA CYS A 74 -16.48 -12.72 22.09
C CYS A 74 -16.12 -12.26 23.51
N THR A 75 -16.68 -12.91 24.51
CA THR A 75 -16.28 -12.69 25.91
C THR A 75 -14.82 -13.12 26.12
N PRO A 76 -14.03 -12.37 26.91
CA PRO A 76 -12.61 -12.69 27.11
C PRO A 76 -12.44 -14.07 27.74
N PRO A 77 -11.41 -14.84 27.32
CA PRO A 77 -11.14 -16.15 27.88
C PRO A 77 -10.84 -16.05 29.38
N LYS A 78 -11.30 -17.05 30.16
CA LYS A 78 -11.01 -17.12 31.60
C LYS A 78 -9.54 -17.43 31.86
N GLU A 79 -8.92 -18.22 30.97
CA GLU A 79 -7.51 -18.61 31.01
C GLU A 79 -6.57 -17.42 30.71
N LYS A 80 -5.26 -17.64 30.87
CA LYS A 80 -4.24 -16.62 30.56
C LYS A 80 -4.31 -16.22 29.09
N LEU A 81 -4.06 -14.94 28.80
CA LEU A 81 -4.00 -14.46 27.41
C LEU A 81 -2.86 -15.15 26.65
N GLN A 82 -3.23 -15.91 25.62
CA GLN A 82 -2.29 -16.44 24.62
C GLN A 82 -1.80 -15.29 23.72
N PRO A 83 -0.63 -15.42 23.09
CA PRO A 83 -0.17 -14.46 22.09
C PRO A 83 -1.27 -14.15 21.06
N LEU A 84 -1.46 -12.86 20.76
CA LEU A 84 -2.56 -12.42 19.89
C LEU A 84 -2.47 -13.05 18.50
N GLU A 85 -1.25 -13.24 18.00
CA GLU A 85 -0.96 -13.89 16.71
C GLU A 85 -1.55 -15.32 16.66
N ASP A 86 -1.31 -16.14 17.68
CA ASP A 86 -1.84 -17.50 17.76
C ASP A 86 -3.36 -17.54 17.78
N VAL A 87 -3.99 -16.57 18.46
CA VAL A 87 -5.45 -16.48 18.56
C VAL A 87 -6.06 -16.11 17.21
N LEU A 88 -5.42 -15.20 16.47
CA LEU A 88 -5.87 -14.77 15.15
C LEU A 88 -5.66 -15.86 14.08
N GLU A 89 -4.55 -16.59 14.13
CA GLU A 89 -4.24 -17.66 13.16
C GLU A 89 -5.20 -18.85 13.26
N LYS A 90 -5.59 -19.25 14.49
CA LYS A 90 -6.51 -20.39 14.72
C LYS A 90 -7.86 -20.24 14.01
N LYS A 91 -8.35 -19.02 13.80
CA LYS A 91 -9.67 -18.78 13.18
C LYS A 91 -9.60 -18.64 11.66
N SER A 92 -8.41 -18.45 11.10
CA SER A 92 -8.20 -18.23 9.66
C SER A 92 -7.00 -19.01 9.14
N PRO A 93 -7.01 -20.36 9.18
CA PRO A 93 -5.91 -21.16 8.65
C PRO A 93 -5.72 -20.82 7.15
N GLY A 94 -4.64 -20.09 6.83
CA GLY A 94 -4.31 -19.66 5.47
C GLY A 94 -4.37 -18.15 5.17
N ARG A 95 -4.78 -17.29 6.12
CA ARG A 95 -4.68 -15.82 5.96
C ARG A 95 -3.75 -15.23 7.02
N ARG A 96 -2.50 -14.92 6.65
CA ARG A 96 -1.66 -14.02 7.45
C ARG A 96 -2.15 -12.58 7.27
N SER A 97 -3.10 -12.18 8.09
CA SER A 97 -3.43 -10.76 8.27
C SER A 97 -2.24 -10.07 8.95
N LYS A 98 -1.35 -9.45 8.16
CA LYS A 98 -0.38 -8.48 8.70
C LYS A 98 -1.18 -7.26 9.18
N TRP A 99 -1.45 -7.21 10.47
CA TRP A 99 -1.93 -5.99 11.12
C TRP A 99 -0.88 -4.88 10.95
N PRO A 100 -1.30 -3.62 10.72
CA PRO A 100 -0.39 -2.50 10.74
C PRO A 100 0.06 -2.27 12.18
N ILE A 101 1.08 -3.01 12.61
CA ILE A 101 1.78 -2.72 13.87
C ILE A 101 2.57 -1.43 13.61
N PRO A 102 2.34 -0.34 14.38
CA PRO A 102 3.22 0.82 14.35
C PRO A 102 4.64 0.35 14.67
N CYS A 103 5.55 0.59 13.74
CA CYS A 103 6.90 0.06 13.73
C CYS A 103 7.76 0.78 14.79
N SER A 104 7.58 0.45 16.07
CA SER A 104 8.52 0.81 17.14
C SER A 104 9.22 -0.46 17.63
N GLU A 105 10.42 -0.67 17.07
CA GLU A 105 11.48 -1.52 17.63
C GLU A 105 11.18 -3.03 17.77
N ARG A 106 11.05 -3.72 16.63
CA ARG A 106 11.43 -5.15 16.58
C ARG A 106 12.95 -5.27 16.70
N LYS A 107 13.48 -5.30 17.93
CA LYS A 107 14.81 -5.88 18.19
C LYS A 107 14.71 -7.39 17.96
N LYS A 108 15.49 -7.86 16.99
CA LYS A 108 15.61 -9.26 16.60
C LYS A 108 16.36 -10.05 17.69
N GLU A 109 15.61 -10.81 18.48
CA GLU A 109 16.02 -12.07 19.10
C GLU A 109 14.88 -13.05 18.74
N ALA A 110 15.06 -14.28 18.23
CA ALA A 110 16.20 -15.16 18.14
C ALA A 110 16.02 -16.21 17.02
N LYS A 111 17.16 -16.81 16.62
CA LYS A 111 17.41 -18.24 16.31
C LYS A 111 16.56 -18.99 15.24
N SER A 112 17.35 -19.52 14.29
CA SER A 112 17.34 -20.93 13.85
C SER A 112 16.17 -21.42 12.98
N MET A 113 16.39 -21.38 11.66
CA MET A 113 16.44 -22.57 10.77
C MET A 113 16.58 -22.12 9.32
N GLY A 114 17.58 -22.64 8.61
CA GLY A 114 17.76 -22.45 7.17
C GLY A 114 19.13 -21.92 6.78
N LYS A 115 20.06 -22.85 6.50
CA LYS A 115 21.37 -22.60 5.88
C LYS A 115 21.20 -21.67 4.68
N SER A 116 21.64 -20.43 4.79
CA SER A 116 21.91 -19.55 3.66
C SER A 116 23.21 -18.83 3.95
N GLN A 117 24.07 -18.84 2.95
CA GLN A 117 25.50 -18.55 3.01
C GLN A 117 25.79 -17.28 3.80
N SER A 118 26.66 -17.42 4.79
CA SER A 118 27.27 -16.32 5.53
C SER A 118 27.99 -15.41 4.53
N LEU A 119 27.39 -14.26 4.22
CA LEU A 119 28.14 -13.10 3.76
C LEU A 119 28.99 -12.66 4.95
N SER A 120 30.25 -13.11 4.93
CA SER A 120 31.29 -12.64 5.82
C SER A 120 31.35 -11.12 5.74
N SER A 121 30.97 -10.47 6.84
CA SER A 121 31.37 -9.09 7.12
C SER A 121 32.89 -9.10 7.27
N SER A 122 33.59 -8.95 6.15
CA SER A 122 35.03 -8.79 6.11
C SER A 122 35.35 -7.40 6.63
N THR A 123 35.43 -7.27 7.95
CA THR A 123 36.26 -6.24 8.58
C THR A 123 37.69 -6.54 8.17
N ALA A 124 38.10 -5.99 7.02
CA ALA A 124 39.48 -5.99 6.56
C ALA A 124 40.32 -5.21 7.57
N SER A 125 40.80 -5.90 8.60
CA SER A 125 41.77 -5.38 9.55
C SER A 125 43.11 -5.27 8.83
N ILE A 126 43.33 -4.13 8.17
CA ILE A 126 44.60 -3.77 7.53
C ILE A 126 45.65 -3.66 8.64
N ARG A 127 46.49 -4.69 8.77
CA ARG A 127 47.71 -4.62 9.58
C ARG A 127 48.75 -3.83 8.80
N ILE A 128 48.93 -2.57 9.16
CA ILE A 128 50.02 -1.74 8.68
C ILE A 128 51.31 -2.22 9.36
N TYR A 129 52.21 -2.81 8.60
CA TYR A 129 53.56 -3.13 9.06
C TYR A 129 54.34 -1.80 9.22
N GLY A 130 54.70 -1.48 10.45
CA GLY A 130 55.58 -0.37 10.77
C GLY A 130 56.98 -0.90 11.09
N GLU A 131 57.93 -0.66 10.19
CA GLU A 131 59.35 -0.78 10.47
C GLU A 131 59.99 0.61 10.34
N LYS A 132 60.61 1.07 11.43
CA LYS A 132 60.99 2.45 11.70
C LYS A 132 62.25 2.86 10.92
N GLN A 133 62.16 3.92 10.14
CA GLN A 133 63.29 4.81 9.84
C GLN A 133 62.93 6.24 10.27
N LYS A 134 63.43 6.62 11.45
CA LYS A 134 63.29 7.96 12.02
C LYS A 134 64.44 8.85 11.54
N LYS A 135 64.23 9.64 10.48
CA LYS A 135 64.91 10.95 10.36
C LYS A 135 64.33 11.93 9.34
N ASP A 136 63.46 11.47 8.43
CA ASP A 136 62.80 12.33 7.43
C ASP A 136 61.26 12.42 7.61
N GLU A 137 60.73 12.05 8.79
CA GLU A 137 59.28 11.94 9.05
C GLU A 137 58.56 13.30 9.15
N ASP A 138 59.24 14.37 9.60
CA ASP A 138 58.56 15.67 9.84
C ASP A 138 58.11 16.35 8.53
N ASP A 139 58.88 16.24 7.45
CA ASP A 139 58.51 16.83 6.14
C ASP A 139 57.37 16.06 5.45
N ALA A 140 57.33 14.73 5.61
CA ALA A 140 56.28 13.88 5.04
C ALA A 140 54.91 14.07 5.72
N VAL A 141 54.92 14.34 7.03
CA VAL A 141 53.69 14.61 7.80
C VAL A 141 53.07 15.94 7.38
N ASP A 142 53.88 16.98 7.14
CA ASP A 142 53.37 18.29 6.71
C ASP A 142 52.83 18.28 5.27
N CYS A 143 53.46 17.54 4.35
CA CYS A 143 52.90 17.32 3.01
C CYS A 143 51.52 16.64 3.06
N ASN A 144 51.36 15.58 3.86
CA ASN A 144 50.08 14.88 4.02
C ASN A 144 49.00 15.78 4.65
N ARG A 145 49.39 16.65 5.59
CA ARG A 145 48.47 17.59 6.26
C ARG A 145 47.99 18.70 5.31
N MET A 146 48.87 19.23 4.47
CA MET A 146 48.49 20.20 3.43
C MET A 146 47.55 19.60 2.39
N LEU A 147 47.80 18.35 2.01
CA LEU A 147 47.04 17.60 1.02
C LEU A 147 45.63 17.28 1.52
N LEU A 148 45.49 16.85 2.78
CA LEU A 148 44.20 16.68 3.44
C LEU A 148 43.41 17.99 3.50
N ARG A 149 44.05 19.12 3.82
CA ARG A 149 43.39 20.44 3.83
C ARG A 149 42.85 20.86 2.47
N ARG A 150 43.57 20.60 1.37
CA ARG A 150 43.06 20.84 0.01
C ARG A 150 41.83 19.98 -0.29
N ILE A 151 41.89 18.69 0.05
CA ILE A 151 40.76 17.77 -0.13
C ILE A 151 39.54 18.25 0.67
N THR A 152 39.73 18.68 1.92
CA THR A 152 38.62 19.19 2.76
C THR A 152 38.07 20.53 2.28
N ALA A 153 38.90 21.38 1.68
CA ALA A 153 38.46 22.64 1.10
C ALA A 153 37.64 22.46 -0.20
N GLU A 154 37.94 21.43 -0.98
CA GLU A 154 37.20 21.10 -2.22
C GLU A 154 35.96 20.22 -1.97
N LEU A 155 35.81 19.66 -0.76
CA LEU A 155 34.65 18.89 -0.32
C LEU A 155 33.42 19.80 -0.14
N GLY A 156 32.70 20.05 -1.23
CA GLY A 156 31.39 20.70 -1.20
C GLY A 156 30.27 19.78 -0.69
N SER A 157 29.23 20.38 -0.10
CA SER A 157 28.06 19.68 0.49
C SER A 157 27.27 18.79 -0.48
N HIS A 158 27.50 18.91 -1.79
CA HIS A 158 26.77 18.20 -2.84
C HIS A 158 27.67 17.35 -3.76
N MET A 159 28.86 16.96 -3.28
CA MET A 159 29.75 16.10 -4.06
C MET A 159 29.16 14.70 -4.22
N SER A 160 29.15 14.18 -5.46
CA SER A 160 28.75 12.78 -5.70
C SER A 160 29.85 11.80 -5.26
N LEU A 161 29.46 10.59 -4.87
CA LEU A 161 30.40 9.55 -4.45
C LEU A 161 31.50 9.24 -5.50
N PRO A 162 31.22 9.19 -6.82
CA PRO A 162 32.26 9.02 -7.83
C PRO A 162 33.23 10.21 -7.92
N GLN A 163 32.73 11.44 -7.75
CA GLN A 163 33.58 12.64 -7.70
C GLN A 163 34.49 12.61 -6.46
N PHE A 164 33.95 12.22 -5.31
CA PHE A 164 34.73 12.05 -4.09
C PHE A 164 35.83 11.00 -4.27
N VAL A 165 35.50 9.82 -4.81
CA VAL A 165 36.49 8.79 -5.07
C VAL A 165 37.52 9.28 -6.09
N GLY A 166 37.12 10.00 -7.13
CA GLY A 166 38.04 10.59 -8.12
C GLY A 166 38.99 11.63 -7.52
N LEU A 167 38.52 12.42 -6.57
CA LEU A 167 39.31 13.45 -5.88
C LEU A 167 40.31 12.84 -4.88
N VAL A 168 39.92 11.78 -4.17
CA VAL A 168 40.79 11.11 -3.18
C VAL A 168 41.73 10.09 -3.82
N SER A 169 41.36 9.49 -4.97
CA SER A 169 42.12 8.42 -5.62
C SER A 169 43.60 8.74 -5.85
N PRO A 170 44.01 9.90 -6.40
CA PRO A 170 45.42 10.21 -6.67
C PRO A 170 46.29 10.24 -5.41
N TYR A 171 45.67 10.45 -4.25
CA TYR A 171 46.33 10.64 -2.96
C TYR A 171 46.42 9.35 -2.13
N THR A 172 45.90 8.24 -2.65
CA THR A 172 46.00 6.93 -2.02
C THR A 172 47.12 6.10 -2.65
N CYS A 173 47.77 5.24 -1.86
CA CYS A 173 48.91 4.43 -2.32
C CYS A 173 48.54 3.47 -3.47
N ASP A 174 47.28 3.03 -3.52
CA ASP A 174 46.73 2.12 -4.54
C ASP A 174 46.00 2.87 -5.68
N ARG A 175 46.15 4.20 -5.74
CA ARG A 175 45.47 5.09 -6.69
C ARG A 175 43.94 4.91 -6.68
N GLY A 176 43.37 4.58 -5.52
CA GLY A 176 41.94 4.47 -5.26
C GLY A 176 41.32 3.16 -5.73
N SER A 177 42.13 2.12 -5.97
CA SER A 177 41.66 0.80 -6.40
C SER A 177 40.65 0.20 -5.42
N ILE A 178 41.00 0.17 -4.13
CA ILE A 178 40.16 -0.34 -3.04
C ILE A 178 38.89 0.52 -2.90
N LEU A 179 39.03 1.85 -2.95
CA LEU A 179 37.89 2.77 -2.89
C LEU A 179 36.90 2.54 -4.02
N ARG A 180 37.38 2.36 -5.27
CA ARG A 180 36.52 2.03 -6.42
C ARG A 180 35.84 0.67 -6.27
N LYS A 181 36.55 -0.33 -5.73
CA LYS A 181 35.98 -1.66 -5.48
C LYS A 181 34.86 -1.60 -4.44
N VAL A 182 35.12 -1.01 -3.28
CA VAL A 182 34.12 -0.84 -2.21
C VAL A 182 32.94 0.00 -2.70
N MET A 183 33.19 1.09 -3.42
CA MET A 183 32.12 1.89 -4.04
C MET A 183 31.25 1.05 -4.98
N GLY A 184 31.85 0.18 -5.81
CA GLY A 184 31.11 -0.71 -6.70
C GLY A 184 30.25 -1.72 -5.94
N GLU A 185 30.80 -2.35 -4.91
CA GLU A 185 30.09 -3.31 -4.04
C GLU A 185 28.91 -2.65 -3.32
N GLU A 186 29.11 -1.45 -2.76
CA GLU A 186 28.05 -0.68 -2.10
C GLU A 186 26.98 -0.19 -3.08
N GLN A 187 27.36 0.25 -4.28
CA GLN A 187 26.39 0.63 -5.32
C GLN A 187 25.51 -0.55 -5.75
N VAL A 188 26.09 -1.74 -5.90
CA VAL A 188 25.34 -2.97 -6.20
C VAL A 188 24.42 -3.34 -5.04
N THR A 189 24.93 -3.28 -3.80
CA THR A 189 24.15 -3.57 -2.59
C THR A 189 22.97 -2.61 -2.43
N PHE A 190 23.19 -1.32 -2.63
CA PHE A 190 22.15 -0.30 -2.60
C PHE A 190 21.11 -0.53 -3.69
N ARG A 191 21.54 -0.81 -4.94
CA ARG A 191 20.62 -1.14 -6.04
C ARG A 191 19.72 -2.33 -5.70
N ASN A 192 20.32 -3.42 -5.21
CA ASN A 192 19.57 -4.61 -4.80
C ASN A 192 18.60 -4.31 -3.65
N PHE A 193 19.01 -3.48 -2.69
CA PHE A 193 18.14 -3.05 -1.59
C PHE A 193 16.94 -2.24 -2.11
N VAL A 194 17.18 -1.28 -2.99
CA VAL A 194 16.13 -0.45 -3.62
C VAL A 194 15.18 -1.32 -4.42
N GLU A 195 15.70 -2.20 -5.29
CA GLU A 195 14.89 -3.12 -6.09
C GLU A 195 14.01 -4.02 -5.21
N ARG A 196 14.57 -4.61 -4.14
CA ARG A 196 13.80 -5.43 -3.19
C ARG A 196 12.74 -4.63 -2.44
N THR A 197 13.06 -3.42 -2.03
CA THR A 197 12.13 -2.54 -1.30
C THR A 197 10.95 -2.16 -2.20
N PHE A 198 11.23 -1.78 -3.46
CA PHE A 198 10.18 -1.49 -4.42
C PHE A 198 9.38 -2.73 -4.79
N ALA A 199 10.01 -3.87 -5.04
CA ALA A 199 9.31 -5.13 -5.33
C ALA A 199 8.37 -5.53 -4.18
N THR A 200 8.83 -5.46 -2.93
CA THR A 200 8.02 -5.75 -1.74
C THR A 200 6.84 -4.79 -1.63
N ARG A 201 7.08 -3.48 -1.83
CA ARG A 201 6.01 -2.47 -1.78
C ARG A 201 4.99 -2.68 -2.89
N THR A 202 5.43 -3.00 -4.10
CA THR A 202 4.54 -3.30 -5.24
C THR A 202 3.70 -4.54 -4.96
N GLU A 203 4.29 -5.58 -4.37
CA GLU A 203 3.56 -6.79 -3.95
C GLU A 203 2.53 -6.47 -2.88
N ASP A 204 2.89 -5.72 -1.83
CA ASP A 204 1.99 -5.31 -0.75
C ASP A 204 0.79 -4.49 -1.29
N VAL A 205 1.06 -3.53 -2.18
CA VAL A 205 0.00 -2.75 -2.85
C VAL A 205 -0.87 -3.65 -3.72
N GLY A 206 -0.28 -4.58 -4.46
CA GLY A 206 -1.03 -5.55 -5.27
C GLY A 206 -1.96 -6.44 -4.42
N GLN A 207 -1.48 -6.91 -3.26
CA GLN A 207 -2.28 -7.70 -2.34
C GLN A 207 -3.44 -6.90 -1.74
N LEU A 208 -3.21 -5.63 -1.37
CA LEU A 208 -4.26 -4.73 -0.89
C LEU A 208 -5.34 -4.51 -1.96
N LEU A 209 -4.95 -4.18 -3.19
CA LEU A 209 -5.89 -3.98 -4.29
C LEU A 209 -6.69 -5.25 -4.61
N ALA A 210 -6.05 -6.42 -4.62
CA ALA A 210 -6.75 -7.70 -4.82
C ALA A 210 -7.77 -7.98 -3.72
N ARG A 211 -7.44 -7.64 -2.46
CA ARG A 211 -8.36 -7.77 -1.33
C ARG A 211 -9.58 -6.87 -1.49
N ASP A 212 -9.36 -5.61 -1.84
CA ASP A 212 -10.43 -4.62 -1.99
C ASP A 212 -11.33 -4.97 -3.19
N GLN A 213 -10.75 -5.46 -4.29
CA GLN A 213 -11.52 -5.95 -5.44
C GLN A 213 -12.39 -7.17 -5.06
N CYS A 214 -11.86 -8.10 -4.25
CA CYS A 214 -12.63 -9.24 -3.75
C CYS A 214 -13.76 -8.79 -2.82
N ALA A 215 -13.50 -7.82 -1.93
CA ALA A 215 -14.52 -7.25 -1.04
C ALA A 215 -15.64 -6.60 -1.85
N LEU A 216 -15.31 -5.78 -2.85
CA LEU A 216 -16.27 -5.12 -3.73
C LEU A 216 -17.12 -6.15 -4.51
N LYS A 217 -16.50 -7.21 -5.03
CA LYS A 217 -17.21 -8.31 -5.70
C LYS A 217 -18.23 -8.97 -4.77
N ASN A 218 -17.85 -9.27 -3.53
CA ASN A 218 -18.75 -9.90 -2.56
C ASN A 218 -19.91 -8.99 -2.16
N GLN A 219 -19.66 -7.68 -2.04
CA GLN A 219 -20.72 -6.70 -1.82
C GLN A 219 -21.71 -6.70 -3.00
N LEU A 220 -21.22 -6.57 -4.23
CA LEU A 220 -22.08 -6.56 -5.42
C LEU A 220 -22.92 -7.85 -5.55
N GLU A 221 -22.36 -9.01 -5.23
CA GLU A 221 -23.10 -10.28 -5.22
C GLU A 221 -24.20 -10.29 -4.14
N THR A 222 -23.91 -9.72 -2.96
CA THR A 222 -24.91 -9.56 -1.89
C THR A 222 -26.06 -8.67 -2.34
N TRP A 223 -25.76 -7.52 -2.94
CA TRP A 223 -26.77 -6.61 -3.49
C TRP A 223 -27.60 -7.27 -4.60
N ARG A 224 -26.95 -8.01 -5.49
CA ARG A 224 -27.62 -8.79 -6.53
C ARG A 224 -28.60 -9.79 -5.92
N GLN A 225 -28.19 -10.54 -4.90
CA GLN A 225 -29.07 -11.50 -4.23
C GLN A 225 -30.28 -10.82 -3.58
N ILE A 226 -30.07 -9.66 -2.93
CA ILE A 226 -31.16 -8.85 -2.36
C ILE A 226 -32.14 -8.42 -3.45
N MET A 227 -31.64 -7.95 -4.60
CA MET A 227 -32.51 -7.56 -5.72
C MET A 227 -33.29 -8.73 -6.31
N VAL A 228 -32.65 -9.89 -6.52
CA VAL A 228 -33.32 -11.11 -7.00
C VAL A 228 -34.40 -11.54 -6.02
N ASN A 229 -34.13 -11.51 -4.71
CA ASN A 229 -35.12 -11.85 -3.69
C ASN A 229 -36.31 -10.88 -3.70
N LYS A 230 -36.04 -9.57 -3.81
CA LYS A 230 -37.11 -8.55 -3.93
C LYS A 230 -37.92 -8.72 -5.21
N GLN A 231 -37.27 -9.01 -6.33
CA GLN A 231 -37.95 -9.31 -7.59
C GLN A 231 -38.88 -10.51 -7.43
N ALA A 232 -38.41 -11.61 -6.84
CA ALA A 232 -39.23 -12.80 -6.59
C ALA A 232 -40.41 -12.50 -5.66
N GLN A 233 -40.23 -11.67 -4.63
CA GLN A 233 -41.32 -11.21 -3.77
C GLN A 233 -42.35 -10.37 -4.54
N CYS A 234 -41.90 -9.41 -5.35
CA CYS A 234 -42.79 -8.61 -6.18
C CYS A 234 -43.53 -9.47 -7.21
N GLU A 235 -42.87 -10.45 -7.82
CA GLU A 235 -43.50 -11.40 -8.73
C GLU A 235 -44.57 -12.25 -8.02
N ALA A 236 -44.29 -12.72 -6.80
CA ALA A 236 -45.27 -13.45 -5.99
C ALA A 236 -46.49 -12.58 -5.64
N SER A 237 -46.26 -11.32 -5.21
CA SER A 237 -47.35 -10.37 -4.97
C SER A 237 -48.13 -10.02 -6.24
N LEU A 238 -47.44 -9.92 -7.39
CA LEU A 238 -48.09 -9.72 -8.69
C LEU A 238 -48.97 -10.92 -9.06
N LYS A 239 -48.50 -12.16 -8.86
CA LYS A 239 -49.28 -13.38 -9.08
C LYS A 239 -50.47 -13.52 -8.14
N GLU A 240 -50.37 -12.97 -6.92
CA GLU A 240 -51.50 -12.91 -5.98
C GLU A 240 -52.58 -11.92 -6.44
N ILE A 241 -52.17 -10.74 -6.95
CA ILE A 241 -53.09 -9.71 -7.44
C ILE A 241 -53.65 -10.06 -8.82
N VAL A 242 -52.81 -10.66 -9.67
CA VAL A 242 -53.10 -11.02 -11.05
C VAL A 242 -52.75 -12.51 -11.20
N PRO A 243 -53.68 -13.41 -10.89
CA PRO A 243 -53.49 -14.83 -11.12
C PRO A 243 -53.15 -15.11 -12.58
N ASP A 244 -52.35 -16.14 -12.83
CA ASP A 244 -51.99 -16.54 -14.19
C ASP A 244 -53.27 -16.75 -15.02
N PHE A 245 -53.38 -15.98 -16.10
CA PHE A 245 -54.54 -16.02 -16.98
C PHE A 245 -54.42 -17.24 -17.91
N ASP A 246 -55.29 -18.22 -17.71
CA ASP A 246 -55.35 -19.43 -18.53
C ASP A 246 -56.32 -19.22 -19.69
N TRP A 247 -55.77 -19.11 -20.90
CA TRP A 247 -56.56 -18.91 -22.13
C TRP A 247 -57.47 -20.08 -22.45
N GLU A 248 -57.04 -21.31 -22.15
CA GLU A 248 -57.85 -22.50 -22.43
C GLU A 248 -59.07 -22.57 -21.50
N GLN A 249 -58.90 -22.21 -20.22
CA GLN A 249 -60.03 -22.10 -19.29
C GLN A 249 -60.97 -20.96 -19.66
N TYR A 250 -60.43 -19.82 -20.11
CA TYR A 250 -61.26 -18.71 -20.59
C TYR A 250 -62.11 -19.11 -21.80
N ASN A 251 -61.50 -19.76 -22.79
CA ASN A 251 -62.18 -20.15 -24.03
C ASN A 251 -63.30 -21.16 -23.78
N ASN A 252 -63.13 -22.04 -22.78
CA ASN A 252 -64.13 -23.04 -22.40
C ASN A 252 -65.19 -22.50 -21.42
N ASN A 253 -64.93 -21.38 -20.73
CA ASN A 253 -65.83 -20.87 -19.70
C ASN A 253 -65.95 -19.32 -19.72
N PRO A 254 -67.02 -18.76 -20.30
CA PRO A 254 -67.16 -17.30 -20.49
C PRO A 254 -67.30 -16.51 -19.17
N LYS A 255 -67.47 -17.17 -18.03
CA LYS A 255 -67.51 -16.54 -16.69
C LYS A 255 -66.14 -16.51 -15.99
N TYR A 256 -65.12 -17.15 -16.54
CA TYR A 256 -63.78 -17.28 -15.95
C TYR A 256 -63.16 -15.94 -15.53
N ILE A 257 -63.21 -14.92 -16.39
CA ILE A 257 -62.70 -13.58 -16.05
C ILE A 257 -63.46 -12.97 -14.86
N LYS A 258 -64.78 -13.15 -14.80
CA LYS A 258 -65.55 -12.64 -13.66
C LYS A 258 -65.11 -13.33 -12.38
N ASP A 259 -64.98 -14.65 -12.38
CA ASP A 259 -64.60 -15.43 -11.20
C ASP A 259 -63.15 -15.14 -10.75
N LEU A 260 -62.23 -14.83 -11.67
CA LEU A 260 -60.85 -14.42 -11.36
C LEU A 260 -60.78 -13.10 -10.56
N PHE A 261 -61.69 -12.17 -10.85
CA PHE A 261 -61.75 -10.85 -10.22
C PHE A 261 -62.84 -10.73 -9.14
N ILE A 262 -63.49 -11.84 -8.75
CA ILE A 262 -64.30 -11.84 -7.52
C ILE A 262 -63.33 -11.73 -6.35
N VAL A 263 -63.02 -10.48 -5.99
CA VAL A 263 -62.45 -10.12 -4.70
C VAL A 263 -63.32 -10.85 -3.68
N LYS A 264 -62.75 -11.82 -2.95
CA LYS A 264 -63.41 -12.44 -1.81
C LYS A 264 -63.92 -11.30 -0.95
N LYS A 265 -65.23 -11.04 -0.98
CA LYS A 265 -65.87 -10.09 -0.07
C LYS A 265 -65.66 -10.68 1.30
N GLU A 266 -64.63 -10.21 2.00
CA GLU A 266 -64.52 -10.46 3.43
C GLU A 266 -65.86 -10.06 4.06
N PRO A 267 -66.40 -10.89 4.96
CA PRO A 267 -67.72 -10.67 5.54
C PRO A 267 -67.73 -9.28 6.19
N THR A 268 -68.53 -8.40 5.59
CA THR A 268 -68.73 -7.02 6.01
C THR A 268 -69.17 -6.98 7.48
N CYS A 269 -68.26 -6.58 8.36
CA CYS A 269 -68.57 -6.21 9.74
C CYS A 269 -69.27 -4.83 9.74
N LYS A 270 -70.60 -4.83 9.82
CA LYS A 270 -71.49 -3.65 9.66
C LYS A 270 -71.49 -2.66 10.84
N LYS A 271 -70.35 -2.32 11.45
CA LYS A 271 -70.29 -1.36 12.58
C LYS A 271 -69.14 -0.35 12.55
N GLN A 272 -68.61 0.03 11.38
CA GLN A 272 -67.38 0.83 11.31
C GLN A 272 -67.41 2.05 10.36
N ASP A 273 -68.52 2.78 10.27
CA ASP A 273 -68.54 4.01 9.45
C ASP A 273 -67.63 5.14 10.00
N GLU A 274 -67.36 5.18 11.31
CA GLU A 274 -66.37 6.12 11.87
C GLU A 274 -64.92 5.63 11.66
N ASN A 275 -64.67 4.34 11.84
CA ASN A 275 -63.34 3.76 11.65
C ASN A 275 -62.88 3.84 10.18
N PHE A 276 -63.83 3.86 9.23
CA PHE A 276 -63.53 4.00 7.81
C PHE A 276 -63.01 5.40 7.45
N LYS A 277 -63.47 6.46 8.12
CA LYS A 277 -62.94 7.82 7.92
C LYS A 277 -61.52 7.94 8.43
N GLU A 278 -61.23 7.41 9.62
CA GLU A 278 -59.87 7.39 10.18
C GLU A 278 -58.92 6.56 9.30
N TRP A 279 -59.36 5.38 8.85
CA TRP A 279 -58.58 4.54 7.94
C TRP A 279 -58.30 5.24 6.60
N ARG A 280 -59.30 5.94 6.02
CA ARG A 280 -59.13 6.72 4.80
C ARG A 280 -58.14 7.87 4.98
N GLN A 281 -58.19 8.56 6.12
CA GLN A 281 -57.26 9.64 6.45
C GLN A 281 -55.83 9.10 6.66
N TYR A 282 -55.69 7.97 7.34
CA TYR A 282 -54.42 7.27 7.47
C TYR A 282 -53.85 6.85 6.11
N MET A 283 -54.67 6.28 5.23
CA MET A 283 -54.26 5.86 3.89
C MET A 283 -53.83 7.06 3.03
N LEU A 284 -54.54 8.18 3.08
CA LEU A 284 -54.16 9.40 2.38
C LEU A 284 -52.85 9.97 2.90
N HIS A 285 -52.65 9.98 4.22
CA HIS A 285 -51.37 10.38 4.83
C HIS A 285 -50.23 9.46 4.39
N LYS A 286 -50.46 8.14 4.38
CA LYS A 286 -49.48 7.16 3.93
C LYS A 286 -49.14 7.32 2.46
N ILE A 287 -50.13 7.59 1.59
CA ILE A 287 -49.91 7.89 0.16
C ILE A 287 -49.09 9.18 0.01
N GLY A 288 -49.42 10.22 0.78
CA GLY A 288 -48.67 11.47 0.81
C GLY A 288 -47.20 11.26 1.19
N PHE A 289 -46.96 10.53 2.28
CA PHE A 289 -45.63 10.14 2.72
C PHE A 289 -44.86 9.35 1.66
N MET A 290 -45.49 8.34 1.04
CA MET A 290 -44.86 7.53 0.00
C MET A 290 -44.52 8.36 -1.24
N ARG A 291 -45.37 9.32 -1.62
CA ARG A 291 -45.07 10.25 -2.74
C ARG A 291 -43.90 11.15 -2.42
N GLU A 292 -43.82 11.67 -1.20
CA GLU A 292 -42.70 12.52 -0.80
C GLU A 292 -41.39 11.73 -0.73
N LYS A 293 -41.45 10.49 -0.24
CA LYS A 293 -40.29 9.57 -0.29
C LYS A 293 -39.89 9.22 -1.71
N LEU A 294 -40.84 9.02 -2.63
CA LEU A 294 -40.53 8.80 -4.04
C LEU A 294 -39.82 10.00 -4.66
N LYS A 295 -40.31 11.23 -4.41
CA LYS A 295 -39.66 12.46 -4.89
C LYS A 295 -38.24 12.59 -4.35
N GLU A 296 -38.04 12.31 -3.06
CA GLU A 296 -36.70 12.37 -2.45
C GLU A 296 -35.74 11.37 -3.09
N VAL A 297 -36.19 10.14 -3.37
CA VAL A 297 -35.37 9.14 -4.07
C VAL A 297 -35.08 9.55 -5.51
N ILE A 298 -36.04 10.16 -6.22
CA ILE A 298 -35.81 10.70 -7.57
C ILE A 298 -34.74 11.79 -7.53
N ARG A 299 -34.85 12.74 -6.58
CA ARG A 299 -33.87 13.81 -6.37
C ARG A 299 -32.47 13.26 -6.08
N GLN A 300 -32.36 12.27 -5.20
CA GLN A 300 -31.07 11.63 -4.89
C GLN A 300 -30.48 10.89 -6.10
N ASN A 301 -31.33 10.24 -6.91
CA ASN A 301 -30.88 9.62 -8.16
C ASN A 301 -30.42 10.66 -9.19
N GLU A 302 -31.09 11.81 -9.29
CA GLU A 302 -30.67 12.93 -10.15
C GLU A 302 -29.31 13.48 -9.70
N GLU A 303 -29.12 13.73 -8.40
CA GLU A 303 -27.85 14.17 -7.83
C GLU A 303 -26.72 13.15 -8.08
N MET A 304 -27.00 11.86 -7.89
CA MET A 304 -26.03 10.79 -8.14
C MET A 304 -25.69 10.68 -9.63
N ASN A 305 -26.67 10.82 -10.53
CA ASN A 305 -26.43 10.84 -11.97
C ASN A 305 -25.60 12.05 -12.40
N GLN A 306 -25.85 13.22 -11.80
CA GLN A 306 -25.06 14.43 -12.05
C GLN A 306 -23.61 14.24 -11.58
N HIS A 307 -23.40 13.68 -10.39
CA HIS A 307 -22.07 13.36 -9.89
C HIS A 307 -21.32 12.36 -10.78
N LEU A 308 -22.01 11.31 -11.28
CA LEU A 308 -21.44 10.37 -12.24
C LEU A 308 -21.06 11.05 -13.56
N SER A 309 -21.86 12.02 -14.02
CA SER A 309 -21.55 12.81 -15.21
C SER A 309 -20.30 13.67 -15.02
N ASP A 310 -20.17 14.32 -13.86
CA ASP A 310 -18.99 15.14 -13.52
C ASP A 310 -17.72 14.28 -13.45
N LEU A 311 -17.78 13.11 -12.80
CA LEU A 311 -16.67 12.17 -12.74
C LEU A 311 -16.25 11.66 -14.12
N ARG A 312 -17.21 11.40 -15.02
CA ARG A 312 -16.90 11.01 -16.41
C ARG A 312 -16.19 12.14 -17.16
N ARG A 313 -16.64 13.39 -17.00
CA ARG A 313 -15.98 14.55 -17.60
C ARG A 313 -14.55 14.69 -17.09
N GLU A 314 -14.35 14.64 -15.77
CA GLU A 314 -13.01 14.73 -15.17
C GLU A 314 -12.08 13.60 -15.65
N HIS A 315 -12.61 12.38 -15.76
CA HIS A 315 -11.85 11.25 -16.30
C HIS A 315 -11.42 11.49 -17.74
N GLN A 316 -12.31 12.03 -18.58
CA GLN A 316 -12.03 12.35 -19.97
C GLN A 316 -10.97 13.46 -20.09
N GLU A 317 -11.06 14.50 -19.26
CA GLU A 317 -10.06 15.57 -19.18
C GLU A 317 -8.68 15.02 -18.82
N ARG A 318 -8.57 14.22 -17.75
CA ARG A 318 -7.31 13.56 -17.36
C ARG A 318 -6.77 12.63 -18.45
N GLN A 319 -7.64 11.95 -19.19
CA GLN A 319 -7.23 11.09 -20.31
C GLN A 319 -6.64 11.92 -21.46
N THR A 320 -7.24 13.06 -21.79
CA THR A 320 -6.69 13.98 -22.80
C THR A 320 -5.35 14.58 -22.38
N GLU A 321 -5.23 15.01 -21.12
CA GLU A 321 -3.97 15.53 -20.56
C GLU A 321 -2.86 14.46 -20.58
N ASN A 322 -3.17 13.23 -20.18
CA ASN A 322 -2.22 12.12 -20.25
C ASN A 322 -1.78 11.81 -21.69
N THR A 323 -2.70 11.88 -22.65
CA THR A 323 -2.38 11.68 -24.08
C THR A 323 -1.45 12.78 -24.59
N LEU A 324 -1.71 14.04 -24.23
CA LEU A 324 -0.85 15.17 -24.59
C LEU A 324 0.54 15.04 -23.96
N ASN A 325 0.61 14.68 -22.67
CA ASN A 325 1.87 14.46 -21.97
C ASN A 325 2.69 13.31 -22.60
N GLN A 326 2.03 12.22 -23.01
CA GLN A 326 2.67 11.14 -23.74
C GLN A 326 3.24 11.59 -25.09
N GLN A 327 2.50 12.42 -25.84
CA GLN A 327 2.99 12.99 -27.09
C GLN A 327 4.21 13.88 -26.87
N MET A 328 4.19 14.79 -25.89
CA MET A 328 5.34 15.63 -25.56
C MET A 328 6.57 14.82 -25.16
N LEU A 329 6.39 13.75 -24.37
CA LEU A 329 7.48 12.85 -23.99
C LEU A 329 8.05 12.10 -25.20
N TYR A 330 7.19 11.67 -26.13
CA TYR A 330 7.60 11.02 -27.36
C TYR A 330 8.44 11.96 -28.24
N GLU A 331 7.98 13.19 -28.45
CA GLU A 331 8.72 14.22 -29.22
C GLU A 331 10.08 14.54 -28.59
N ARG A 332 10.12 14.71 -27.26
CA ARG A 332 11.37 14.94 -26.52
C ARG A 332 12.34 13.77 -26.66
N ASN A 333 11.85 12.54 -26.54
CA ASN A 333 12.68 11.35 -26.71
C ASN A 333 13.20 11.22 -28.16
N HIS A 334 12.36 11.54 -29.15
CA HIS A 334 12.77 11.59 -30.54
C HIS A 334 13.90 12.59 -30.78
N SER A 335 13.77 13.82 -30.25
CA SER A 335 14.81 14.85 -30.31
C SER A 335 16.12 14.42 -29.64
N LEU A 336 16.03 13.83 -28.43
CA LEU A 336 17.21 13.30 -27.74
C LEU A 336 17.89 12.17 -28.53
N THR A 337 17.11 11.29 -29.14
CA THR A 337 17.62 10.20 -29.98
C THR A 337 18.36 10.75 -31.21
N GLN A 338 17.83 11.80 -31.85
CA GLN A 338 18.52 12.49 -32.94
C GLN A 338 19.83 13.12 -32.46
N ASN A 339 19.81 13.85 -31.34
CA ASN A 339 21.01 14.45 -30.76
C ASN A 339 22.09 13.40 -30.45
N ILE A 340 21.71 12.24 -29.91
CA ILE A 340 22.65 11.13 -29.67
C ILE A 340 23.26 10.61 -30.98
N ARG A 341 22.45 10.47 -32.04
CA ARG A 341 22.96 10.05 -33.36
C ARG A 341 23.98 11.04 -33.91
N ASP A 342 23.70 12.34 -33.81
CA ASP A 342 24.61 13.38 -34.29
C ASP A 342 25.90 13.47 -33.47
N LEU A 343 25.81 13.33 -32.15
CA LEU A 343 26.99 13.24 -31.28
C LEU A 343 27.85 12.01 -31.60
N ARG A 344 27.23 10.85 -31.91
CA ARG A 344 27.95 9.65 -32.34
C ARG A 344 28.68 9.89 -33.67
N ARG A 345 28.02 10.49 -34.66
CA ARG A 345 28.66 10.86 -35.94
C ARG A 345 29.86 11.77 -35.74
N ARG A 346 29.72 12.80 -34.89
CA ARG A 346 30.82 13.73 -34.56
C ARG A 346 31.99 13.01 -33.87
N ARG A 347 31.69 12.12 -32.91
CA ARG A 347 32.70 11.30 -32.24
C ARG A 347 33.45 10.42 -33.24
N ASP A 348 32.73 9.72 -34.12
CA ASP A 348 33.34 8.80 -35.09
C ASP A 348 34.22 9.56 -36.09
N PHE A 349 33.79 10.74 -36.54
CA PHE A 349 34.61 11.63 -37.36
C PHE A 349 35.88 12.12 -36.64
N ASN A 350 35.76 12.50 -35.37
CA ASN A 350 36.92 12.91 -34.57
C ASN A 350 37.88 11.74 -34.34
N GLN A 351 37.37 10.53 -34.14
CA GLN A 351 38.18 9.32 -34.02
C GLN A 351 38.98 9.05 -35.30
N GLN A 352 38.33 9.13 -36.47
CA GLN A 352 39.01 8.98 -37.76
C GLN A 352 40.15 9.99 -37.94
N LYS A 353 39.96 11.25 -37.50
CA LYS A 353 41.02 12.27 -37.52
C LYS A 353 42.19 11.92 -36.60
N ILE A 354 41.89 11.44 -35.40
CA ILE A 354 42.90 11.00 -34.43
C ILE A 354 43.72 9.85 -35.02
N ASP A 355 43.04 8.84 -35.59
CA ASP A 355 43.68 7.67 -36.18
C ASP A 355 44.57 8.07 -37.38
N ALA A 356 44.11 9.01 -38.22
CA ALA A 356 44.90 9.55 -39.32
C ALA A 356 46.16 10.30 -38.84
N LEU A 357 46.05 11.08 -37.77
CA LEU A 357 47.22 11.74 -37.17
C LEU A 357 48.20 10.74 -36.57
N PHE A 358 47.72 9.68 -35.92
CA PHE A 358 48.57 8.59 -35.43
C PHE A 358 49.35 7.92 -36.57
N GLN A 359 48.69 7.59 -37.68
CA GLN A 359 49.35 7.01 -38.86
C GLN A 359 50.42 7.94 -39.45
N GLN A 360 50.16 9.26 -39.48
CA GLN A 360 51.16 10.25 -39.92
C GLN A 360 52.37 10.28 -38.99
N ILE A 361 52.15 10.24 -37.67
CA ILE A 361 53.23 10.19 -36.68
C ILE A 361 54.06 8.92 -36.83
N GLU A 362 53.42 7.76 -37.01
CA GLU A 362 54.10 6.48 -37.24
C GLU A 362 54.92 6.50 -38.54
N ALA A 363 54.35 7.02 -39.64
CA ALA A 363 55.06 7.16 -40.91
C ALA A 363 56.30 8.08 -40.80
N CYS A 364 56.21 9.17 -40.03
CA CYS A 364 57.35 10.05 -39.77
C CYS A 364 58.44 9.35 -38.95
N LYS A 365 58.08 8.52 -37.96
CA LYS A 365 59.06 7.76 -37.16
C LYS A 365 59.86 6.76 -38.00
N CYS A 366 59.22 6.09 -38.97
CA CYS A 366 59.94 5.16 -39.84
C CYS A 366 60.97 5.87 -40.73
N ARG A 367 60.63 7.04 -41.30
CA ARG A 367 61.57 7.82 -42.13
C ARG A 367 62.82 8.26 -41.37
N THR A 368 62.66 8.67 -40.11
CA THR A 368 63.81 9.08 -39.29
C THR A 368 64.76 7.92 -38.94
N PHE A 369 64.27 6.67 -38.94
CA PHE A 369 65.11 5.50 -38.70
C PHE A 369 65.97 5.16 -39.92
N ASP A 370 65.40 5.22 -41.13
CA ASP A 370 66.11 4.94 -42.39
C ASP A 370 67.22 5.98 -42.68
N GLU A 371 67.03 7.24 -42.29
CA GLU A 371 68.06 8.27 -42.44
C GLU A 371 69.23 8.07 -41.46
N SER A 372 68.97 7.55 -40.25
CA SER A 372 70.02 7.27 -39.27
C SER A 372 70.86 6.01 -39.56
N GLU A 373 70.36 5.11 -40.42
CA GLU A 373 71.05 3.86 -40.79
C GLU A 373 71.95 4.01 -42.03
N ASN A 374 71.75 5.08 -42.83
CA ASN A 374 72.63 5.41 -43.97
C ASN A 374 73.84 6.29 -43.62
N ASP A 375 73.88 6.86 -42.42
CA ASP A 375 75.00 7.67 -41.91
C ASP A 375 75.97 6.89 -41.00
N MET A 376 75.78 5.56 -40.86
CA MET A 376 76.77 4.61 -40.34
C MET A 376 77.34 3.76 -41.46
#